data_AF-A0A6N6MD97-F1
#
_entry.id   AF-A0A6N6MD97-F1
#
_cell.length_a   1.000
_cell.length_b   1.000
_cell.length_c   1.000
_cell.angle_alpha   90.00
_cell.angle_beta   90.00
_cell.angle_gamma   90.00
#
_symmetry.space_group_name_H-M   'P 1'
#
loop_
_entity.id
_entity.type
_entity.pdbx_description
1 polymer ?
#
loop_
_entity_poly.entity_id
_entity_poly.type
_entity_poly.pdbx_seq_one_letter_code
_entity_poly.pdbx_strand_id
1 'polypeptide(L)'
;MRNKTILSVIVLSLLSLVLKSQDVSYYDEETNTMIDITPDLPQEKLTEYLKVNELEEIEFNPNKSSQYNFRVQNKSGDWLLFNFSTQDFFAKKKYSFEFPQKELEKIGLTTVLFKGDKYLYSLAREEVIDYVSFEEMSLHGVKDTNYVFDNSTQTTVEQMNTEYLAALKRKQDWALYYLNSDPYEKSAYQLTPFNFNNKDDLPYSSVEHYIKKQDYYMDVGFSNPVTTLDKLLTSEEYINIEYNTSSSKSSYPFRLKTKKDDWVLCSNEGIIDNLKGYSFEFPKLQCGDFTIVNHKRKKYLYSLSPEGGGLIEKIEFDRLKPHYRFDHVYYEDPDGKLIQDTIKNCEFILLEKDKRWALAYFSNKENELYQLSGFNFSNKSSSDRTLNSLIRNYYTEGIDEEFMGFISNFLIENPSIDIALPFGYHDYTDSEFHPVLQVRHNETKRWSISIQGAFRSETEFPIAADSIISHEFGESKVLEVWCGSQVGYYIYKDSDFKKLQPCEFDDFEYLSLDYTDGCALRKNGKWGLYKADASEKIIDSEAETIEELIDLWLDR
;
A
#
# COMPACT_ATOMS: atom_id res chain seq x y z
N MET A 1 -73.11 24.06 20.63
CA MET A 1 -71.74 23.72 20.17
C MET A 1 -71.40 22.23 20.34
N ARG A 2 -72.35 21.28 20.13
CA ARG A 2 -72.12 19.84 20.37
C ARG A 2 -72.16 18.94 19.12
N ASN A 3 -72.49 19.50 17.94
CA ASN A 3 -72.64 18.74 16.70
C ASN A 3 -71.45 18.83 15.72
N LYS A 4 -70.47 19.72 15.96
CA LYS A 4 -69.30 19.83 15.05
C LYS A 4 -68.20 18.82 15.37
N THR A 5 -68.05 18.39 16.63
CA THR A 5 -67.00 17.43 17.02
C THR A 5 -67.30 16.00 16.59
N ILE A 6 -68.57 15.59 16.59
CA ILE A 6 -68.98 14.24 16.14
C ILE A 6 -68.86 14.10 14.62
N LEU A 7 -69.16 15.16 13.86
CA LEU A 7 -69.00 15.16 12.41
C LEU A 7 -67.51 15.09 12.01
N SER A 8 -66.62 15.77 12.73
CA SER A 8 -65.18 15.67 12.50
C SER A 8 -64.60 14.29 12.86
N VAL A 9 -65.13 13.60 13.88
CA VAL A 9 -64.71 12.23 14.21
C VAL A 9 -65.22 11.23 13.18
N ILE A 10 -66.45 11.36 12.68
CA ILE A 10 -66.98 10.49 11.62
C ILE A 10 -66.28 10.75 10.28
N VAL A 11 -65.93 12.00 9.96
CA VAL A 11 -65.15 12.35 8.76
C VAL A 11 -63.69 11.90 8.89
N LEU A 12 -63.06 11.96 10.08
CA LEU A 12 -61.75 11.34 10.31
C LEU A 12 -61.80 9.80 10.26
N SER A 13 -62.89 9.19 10.72
CA SER A 13 -63.10 7.73 10.67
C SER A 13 -63.34 7.21 9.24
N LEU A 14 -63.97 8.04 8.40
CA LEU A 14 -64.18 7.77 6.97
C LEU A 14 -62.95 8.14 6.12
N LEU A 15 -62.11 9.08 6.55
CA LEU A 15 -60.80 9.34 5.95
C LEU A 15 -59.72 8.35 6.44
N SER A 16 -59.99 7.62 7.53
CA SER A 16 -59.20 6.46 7.97
C SER A 16 -59.73 5.14 7.41
N LEU A 17 -60.53 5.15 6.34
CA LEU A 17 -60.48 4.09 5.32
C LEU A 17 -59.14 4.20 4.56
N VAL A 18 -58.09 4.10 5.37
CA VAL A 18 -56.79 3.58 5.01
C VAL A 18 -57.10 2.29 4.28
N LEU A 19 -56.70 2.26 3.00
CA LEU A 19 -56.23 1.08 2.28
C LEU A 19 -56.64 -0.20 3.00
N LYS A 20 -57.82 -0.75 2.68
CA LYS A 20 -58.11 -2.14 3.02
C LYS A 20 -56.87 -2.91 2.60
N SER A 21 -56.27 -3.66 3.52
CA SER A 21 -55.31 -4.70 3.18
C SER A 21 -55.89 -5.42 1.97
N GLN A 22 -55.21 -5.34 0.83
CA GLN A 22 -55.67 -6.00 -0.37
C GLN A 22 -55.49 -7.50 -0.11
N ASP A 23 -56.54 -8.14 0.38
CA ASP A 23 -56.52 -9.54 0.74
C ASP A 23 -56.10 -10.38 -0.48
N VAL A 24 -55.17 -11.30 -0.25
CA VAL A 24 -54.59 -12.27 -1.23
C VAL A 24 -55.65 -13.21 -1.80
N SER A 25 -56.78 -13.25 -1.12
CA SER A 25 -57.95 -14.01 -1.47
C SER A 25 -59.13 -13.03 -1.56
N TYR A 26 -59.93 -13.16 -2.60
CA TYR A 26 -61.17 -12.41 -2.72
C TYR A 26 -62.31 -13.22 -2.11
N TYR A 27 -63.09 -12.59 -1.25
CA TYR A 27 -64.32 -13.20 -0.74
C TYR A 27 -65.40 -13.12 -1.82
N ASP A 28 -65.74 -14.28 -2.39
CA ASP A 28 -66.83 -14.41 -3.35
C ASP A 28 -68.16 -14.48 -2.60
N GLU A 29 -68.97 -13.43 -2.70
CA GLU A 29 -70.26 -13.34 -2.04
C GLU A 29 -71.28 -14.38 -2.57
N GLU A 30 -71.14 -14.82 -3.82
CA GLU A 30 -72.06 -15.80 -4.42
C GLU A 30 -71.81 -17.21 -3.90
N THR A 31 -70.53 -17.58 -3.74
CA THR A 31 -70.14 -18.92 -3.27
C THR A 31 -69.86 -18.97 -1.76
N ASN A 32 -69.78 -17.82 -1.10
CA ASN A 32 -69.44 -17.68 0.33
C ASN A 32 -68.07 -18.32 0.66
N THR A 33 -67.08 -18.14 -0.23
CA THR A 33 -65.73 -18.72 -0.08
C THR A 33 -64.64 -17.71 -0.38
N MET A 34 -63.52 -17.82 0.33
CA MET A 34 -62.28 -17.12 -0.05
C MET A 34 -61.67 -17.82 -1.26
N ILE A 35 -61.35 -17.05 -2.31
CA ILE A 35 -60.75 -17.55 -3.53
C ILE A 35 -59.35 -16.95 -3.68
N ASP A 36 -58.33 -17.80 -3.79
CA ASP A 36 -56.96 -17.36 -3.96
C ASP A 36 -56.70 -16.82 -5.37
N ILE A 37 -55.97 -15.70 -5.44
CA ILE A 37 -55.58 -15.08 -6.70
C ILE A 37 -54.42 -15.89 -7.31
N THR A 38 -54.73 -16.64 -8.37
CA THR A 38 -53.79 -17.54 -9.06
C THR A 38 -53.87 -17.36 -10.59
N PRO A 39 -52.82 -17.75 -11.35
CA PRO A 39 -52.83 -17.66 -12.81
C PRO A 39 -53.94 -18.47 -13.49
N ASP A 40 -54.45 -19.50 -12.82
CA ASP A 40 -55.49 -20.41 -13.34
C ASP A 40 -56.90 -19.93 -12.95
N LEU A 41 -57.03 -18.79 -12.25
CA LEU A 41 -58.32 -18.27 -11.83
C LEU A 41 -59.15 -17.83 -13.06
N PRO A 42 -60.45 -18.20 -13.15
CA PRO A 42 -61.30 -17.77 -14.25
C PRO A 42 -61.31 -16.25 -14.42
N GLN A 43 -61.22 -15.78 -15.67
CA GLN A 43 -61.12 -14.36 -16.01
C GLN A 43 -62.24 -13.50 -15.41
N GLU A 44 -63.46 -14.04 -15.28
CA GLU A 44 -64.59 -13.36 -14.66
C GLU A 44 -64.30 -13.01 -13.19
N LYS A 45 -63.71 -13.94 -12.43
CA LYS A 45 -63.35 -13.75 -11.02
C LYS A 45 -62.15 -12.82 -10.84
N LEU A 46 -61.17 -12.86 -11.76
CA LEU A 46 -60.09 -11.86 -11.79
C LEU A 46 -60.64 -10.45 -12.05
N THR A 47 -61.59 -10.31 -12.98
CA THR A 47 -62.22 -9.02 -13.31
C THR A 47 -63.00 -8.46 -12.12
N GLU A 48 -63.69 -9.33 -11.39
CA GLU A 48 -64.39 -8.97 -10.15
C GLU A 48 -63.43 -8.50 -9.06
N TYR A 49 -62.34 -9.23 -8.82
CA TYR A 49 -61.28 -8.83 -7.88
C TYR A 49 -60.71 -7.45 -8.21
N LEU A 50 -60.34 -7.20 -9.48
CA LEU A 50 -59.82 -5.91 -9.94
C LEU A 50 -60.83 -4.79 -9.68
N LYS A 51 -62.10 -5.01 -10.02
CA LYS A 51 -63.17 -4.02 -9.83
C LYS A 51 -63.40 -3.69 -8.36
N VAL A 52 -63.46 -4.69 -7.48
CA VAL A 52 -63.69 -4.51 -6.03
C VAL A 52 -62.55 -3.75 -5.37
N ASN A 53 -61.31 -3.97 -5.81
CA ASN A 53 -60.11 -3.35 -5.26
C ASN A 53 -59.69 -2.05 -5.97
N GLU A 54 -60.50 -1.57 -6.92
CA GLU A 54 -60.19 -0.37 -7.71
C GLU A 54 -58.86 -0.45 -8.48
N LEU A 55 -58.55 -1.62 -9.01
CA LEU A 55 -57.36 -1.94 -9.79
C LEU A 55 -57.69 -2.00 -11.29
N GLU A 56 -56.70 -1.74 -12.14
CA GLU A 56 -56.85 -1.75 -13.60
C GLU A 56 -56.44 -3.09 -14.20
N GLU A 57 -55.28 -3.61 -13.80
CA GLU A 57 -54.69 -4.82 -14.37
C GLU A 57 -54.04 -5.68 -13.30
N ILE A 58 -53.87 -6.97 -13.61
CA ILE A 58 -53.10 -7.93 -12.82
C ILE A 58 -52.15 -8.68 -13.76
N GLU A 59 -50.91 -8.84 -13.32
CA GLU A 59 -49.91 -9.64 -14.01
C GLU A 59 -49.33 -10.66 -13.03
N PHE A 60 -49.15 -11.89 -13.47
CA PHE A 60 -48.54 -12.95 -12.67
C PHE A 60 -47.06 -13.09 -13.00
N ASN A 61 -46.24 -13.32 -11.98
CA ASN A 61 -44.82 -13.50 -12.14
C ASN A 61 -44.54 -14.79 -12.92
N PRO A 62 -43.78 -14.75 -14.02
CA PRO A 62 -43.41 -15.97 -14.75
C PRO A 62 -42.57 -16.93 -13.90
N ASN A 63 -41.86 -16.43 -12.88
CA ASN A 63 -41.14 -17.25 -11.91
C ASN A 63 -42.08 -17.76 -10.82
N LYS A 64 -42.59 -18.99 -10.98
CA LYS A 64 -43.51 -19.64 -10.03
C LYS A 64 -42.91 -19.92 -8.64
N SER A 65 -41.59 -19.85 -8.48
CA SER A 65 -40.94 -20.02 -7.18
C SER A 65 -40.61 -18.69 -6.49
N SER A 66 -40.98 -17.56 -7.10
CA SER A 66 -40.82 -16.25 -6.47
C SER A 66 -41.74 -16.16 -5.25
N GLN A 67 -41.38 -15.36 -4.25
CA GLN A 67 -42.34 -14.95 -3.21
C GLN A 67 -43.21 -13.77 -3.66
N TYR A 68 -42.90 -13.20 -4.83
CA TYR A 68 -43.62 -12.08 -5.43
C TYR A 68 -44.44 -12.56 -6.62
N ASN A 69 -45.52 -13.28 -6.31
CA ASN A 69 -46.27 -14.10 -7.28
C ASN A 69 -47.02 -13.30 -8.35
N PHE A 70 -47.41 -12.06 -8.05
CA PHE A 70 -48.12 -11.20 -8.97
C PHE A 70 -47.92 -9.73 -8.63
N ARG A 71 -48.30 -8.85 -9.55
CA ARG A 71 -48.37 -7.40 -9.36
C ARG A 71 -49.69 -6.89 -9.92
N VAL A 72 -50.19 -5.80 -9.37
CA VAL A 72 -51.44 -5.17 -9.80
C VAL A 72 -51.21 -3.73 -10.20
N GLN A 73 -51.93 -3.24 -11.20
CA GLN A 73 -51.85 -1.84 -11.62
C GLN A 73 -52.96 -1.03 -10.94
N ASN A 74 -52.59 0.08 -10.31
CA ASN A 74 -53.56 1.00 -9.72
C ASN A 74 -54.11 2.00 -10.76
N LYS A 75 -55.12 2.79 -10.40
CA LYS A 75 -55.72 3.85 -11.25
C LYS A 75 -54.76 4.96 -11.71
N SER A 76 -53.59 5.09 -11.08
CA SER A 76 -52.56 6.02 -11.51
C SER A 76 -51.66 5.43 -12.61
N GLY A 77 -51.83 4.14 -12.92
CA GLY A 77 -50.99 3.38 -13.84
C GLY A 77 -49.75 2.76 -13.19
N ASP A 78 -49.54 2.91 -11.87
CA ASP A 78 -48.38 2.35 -11.19
C ASP A 78 -48.62 0.89 -10.80
N TRP A 79 -47.60 0.04 -11.03
CA TRP A 79 -47.61 -1.35 -10.62
C TRP A 79 -47.24 -1.51 -9.13
N LEU A 80 -48.05 -2.25 -8.38
CA LEU A 80 -47.84 -2.61 -6.98
C LEU A 80 -47.42 -4.08 -6.91
N LEU A 81 -46.29 -4.37 -6.27
CA LEU A 81 -45.75 -5.73 -6.14
C LEU A 81 -46.32 -6.41 -4.89
N PHE A 82 -46.93 -7.58 -5.06
CA PHE A 82 -47.47 -8.36 -3.96
C PHE A 82 -46.40 -9.23 -3.30
N ASN A 83 -46.33 -9.23 -1.97
CA ASN A 83 -45.43 -10.06 -1.17
C ASN A 83 -46.21 -11.18 -0.47
N PHE A 84 -46.00 -12.42 -0.90
CA PHE A 84 -46.70 -13.58 -0.37
C PHE A 84 -46.39 -13.84 1.12
N SER A 85 -45.15 -13.57 1.55
CA SER A 85 -44.70 -13.82 2.92
C SER A 85 -45.39 -12.92 3.93
N THR A 86 -45.62 -11.65 3.58
CA THR A 86 -46.30 -10.67 4.44
C THR A 86 -47.79 -10.55 4.16
N GLN A 87 -48.25 -11.14 3.05
CA GLN A 87 -49.62 -10.98 2.53
C GLN A 87 -50.01 -9.52 2.31
N ASP A 88 -49.08 -8.72 1.79
CA ASP A 88 -49.28 -7.28 1.57
C ASP A 88 -48.61 -6.81 0.28
N PHE A 89 -49.00 -5.63 -0.20
CA PHE A 89 -48.38 -4.95 -1.34
C PHE A 89 -47.33 -3.96 -0.87
N PHE A 90 -46.23 -3.85 -1.62
CA PHE A 90 -45.33 -2.72 -1.46
C PHE A 90 -46.01 -1.43 -1.95
N ALA A 91 -46.66 -0.72 -1.03
CA ALA A 91 -47.65 0.32 -1.34
C ALA A 91 -47.17 1.76 -1.06
N LYS A 92 -45.91 2.10 -1.38
CA LYS A 92 -45.52 3.52 -1.44
C LYS A 92 -46.03 4.10 -2.77
N LYS A 93 -47.10 4.92 -2.72
CA LYS A 93 -47.82 5.61 -3.82
C LYS A 93 -46.98 6.55 -4.72
N LYS A 94 -45.75 6.14 -5.03
CA LYS A 94 -44.78 6.86 -5.85
C LYS A 94 -44.01 5.93 -6.78
N TYR A 95 -44.02 4.62 -6.57
CA TYR A 95 -43.18 3.70 -7.33
C TYR A 95 -44.03 2.70 -8.10
N SER A 96 -43.67 2.45 -9.35
CA SER A 96 -44.21 1.38 -10.16
C SER A 96 -43.21 0.23 -10.23
N PHE A 97 -43.55 -0.92 -9.67
CA PHE A 97 -42.65 -2.04 -9.46
C PHE A 97 -42.52 -2.96 -10.69
N GLU A 98 -41.30 -3.41 -10.97
CA GLU A 98 -41.02 -4.57 -11.82
C GLU A 98 -40.96 -5.83 -10.97
N PHE A 99 -41.22 -6.99 -11.57
CA PHE A 99 -40.92 -8.26 -10.92
C PHE A 99 -39.42 -8.37 -10.68
N PRO A 100 -38.99 -8.84 -9.49
CA PRO A 100 -37.58 -9.02 -9.24
C PRO A 100 -37.05 -10.12 -10.14
N GLN A 101 -35.89 -9.85 -10.76
CA GLN A 101 -35.12 -10.89 -11.41
C GLN A 101 -34.69 -11.92 -10.37
N LYS A 102 -34.56 -13.19 -10.76
CA LYS A 102 -34.24 -14.31 -9.84
C LYS A 102 -33.01 -14.01 -8.98
N GLU A 103 -31.99 -13.38 -9.55
CA GLU A 103 -30.75 -13.00 -8.89
C GLU A 103 -30.96 -11.86 -7.88
N LEU A 104 -31.76 -10.84 -8.22
CA LEU A 104 -32.08 -9.72 -7.32
C LEU A 104 -32.97 -10.16 -6.17
N GLU A 105 -33.95 -11.04 -6.43
CA GLU A 105 -34.85 -11.57 -5.41
C GLU A 105 -34.08 -12.26 -4.29
N LYS A 106 -33.02 -13.01 -4.62
CA LYS A 106 -32.15 -13.69 -3.63
C LYS A 106 -31.48 -12.75 -2.64
N ILE A 107 -31.28 -11.49 -3.04
CA ILE A 107 -30.64 -10.45 -2.23
C ILE A 107 -31.65 -9.38 -1.79
N GLY A 108 -32.96 -9.66 -1.91
CA GLY A 108 -34.01 -8.77 -1.45
C GLY A 108 -34.14 -7.48 -2.25
N LEU A 109 -33.78 -7.49 -3.54
CA LEU A 109 -33.84 -6.32 -4.42
C LEU A 109 -34.84 -6.50 -5.56
N THR A 110 -35.34 -5.38 -6.07
CA THR A 110 -36.05 -5.29 -7.35
C THR A 110 -35.75 -3.96 -8.05
N THR A 111 -36.36 -3.74 -9.20
CA THR A 111 -36.35 -2.47 -9.92
C THR A 111 -37.72 -1.79 -9.86
N VAL A 112 -37.70 -0.46 -9.77
CA VAL A 112 -38.91 0.39 -9.76
C VAL A 112 -38.78 1.54 -10.74
N LEU A 113 -39.90 2.01 -11.26
CA LEU A 113 -40.00 3.26 -12.00
C LEU A 113 -40.52 4.37 -11.07
N PHE A 114 -39.85 5.53 -11.10
CA PHE A 114 -40.27 6.75 -10.42
C PHE A 114 -40.11 7.94 -11.35
N LYS A 115 -41.21 8.65 -11.65
CA LYS A 115 -41.21 9.80 -12.56
C LYS A 115 -40.58 9.50 -13.94
N GLY A 116 -40.72 8.27 -14.42
CA GLY A 116 -40.20 7.81 -15.72
C GLY A 116 -38.77 7.25 -15.67
N ASP A 117 -38.05 7.42 -14.55
CA ASP A 117 -36.70 6.89 -14.37
C ASP A 117 -36.71 5.55 -13.63
N LYS A 118 -35.78 4.65 -13.95
CA LYS A 118 -35.65 3.33 -13.31
C LYS A 118 -34.60 3.36 -12.19
N TYR A 119 -34.91 2.72 -11.07
CA TYR A 119 -34.07 2.67 -9.87
C TYR A 119 -34.03 1.26 -9.28
N LEU A 120 -32.99 0.98 -8.47
CA LEU A 120 -32.94 -0.18 -7.60
C LEU A 120 -33.73 0.09 -6.33
N TYR A 121 -34.48 -0.91 -5.87
CA TYR A 121 -35.33 -0.82 -4.68
C TYR A 121 -35.03 -1.98 -3.73
N SER A 122 -34.79 -1.66 -2.46
CA SER A 122 -34.64 -2.64 -1.39
C SER A 122 -36.01 -3.07 -0.89
N LEU A 123 -36.34 -4.35 -1.06
CA LEU A 123 -37.59 -4.93 -0.60
C LEU A 123 -37.61 -5.07 0.93
N ALA A 124 -36.45 -5.27 1.54
CA ALA A 124 -36.31 -5.37 3.00
C ALA A 124 -36.46 -4.01 3.70
N ARG A 125 -35.89 -2.95 3.13
CA ARG A 125 -35.94 -1.58 3.70
C ARG A 125 -37.08 -0.73 3.16
N GLU A 126 -37.76 -1.23 2.13
CA GLU A 126 -38.84 -0.55 1.41
C GLU A 126 -38.44 0.84 0.89
N GLU A 127 -37.26 0.97 0.29
CA GLU A 127 -36.77 2.24 -0.23
C GLU A 127 -35.95 2.11 -1.51
N VAL A 128 -35.91 3.19 -2.29
CA VAL A 128 -35.00 3.31 -3.44
C VAL A 128 -33.58 3.45 -2.93
N ILE A 129 -32.67 2.66 -3.50
CA ILE A 129 -31.26 2.65 -3.13
C ILE A 129 -30.55 3.81 -3.84
N ASP A 130 -29.93 4.69 -3.06
CA ASP A 130 -29.11 5.84 -3.47
C ASP A 130 -29.73 6.85 -4.46
N TYR A 131 -30.98 6.65 -4.87
CA TYR A 131 -31.64 7.44 -5.91
C TYR A 131 -30.80 7.53 -7.21
N VAL A 132 -30.02 6.49 -7.51
CA VAL A 132 -29.28 6.39 -8.77
C VAL A 132 -30.20 5.86 -9.84
N SER A 133 -30.61 6.72 -10.77
CA SER A 133 -31.36 6.27 -11.94
C SER A 133 -30.45 5.62 -12.98
N PHE A 134 -30.99 4.62 -13.70
CA PHE A 134 -30.31 3.94 -14.79
C PHE A 134 -31.29 3.58 -15.91
N GLU A 135 -30.75 3.33 -17.10
CA GLU A 135 -31.50 2.93 -18.30
C GLU A 135 -31.41 1.42 -18.52
N GLU A 136 -30.22 0.87 -18.32
CA GLU A 136 -29.92 -0.56 -18.48
C GLU A 136 -29.17 -1.08 -17.26
N MET A 137 -29.38 -2.36 -16.96
CA MET A 137 -28.67 -3.07 -15.89
C MET A 137 -28.25 -4.45 -16.38
N SER A 138 -27.03 -4.85 -16.02
CA SER A 138 -26.55 -6.21 -16.18
C SER A 138 -26.00 -6.73 -14.87
N LEU A 139 -26.46 -7.90 -14.46
CA LEU A 139 -25.97 -8.57 -13.26
C LEU A 139 -24.82 -9.50 -13.61
N HIS A 140 -23.88 -9.60 -12.67
CA HIS A 140 -22.73 -10.47 -12.74
C HIS A 140 -22.51 -11.12 -11.38
N GLY A 141 -22.53 -12.45 -11.33
CA GLY A 141 -22.35 -13.19 -10.08
C GLY A 141 -20.88 -13.47 -9.82
N VAL A 142 -20.38 -13.04 -8.67
CA VAL A 142 -19.04 -13.35 -8.17
C VAL A 142 -19.17 -14.55 -7.24
N LYS A 143 -18.68 -15.70 -7.69
CA LYS A 143 -18.68 -16.92 -6.86
C LYS A 143 -17.43 -16.94 -6.00
N ASP A 144 -17.63 -17.16 -4.72
CA ASP A 144 -16.56 -17.44 -3.77
C ASP A 144 -16.84 -18.72 -2.96
N THR A 145 -15.76 -19.36 -2.54
CA THR A 145 -15.80 -20.58 -1.77
C THR A 145 -15.34 -20.27 -0.36
N ASN A 146 -16.29 -20.19 0.57
CA ASN A 146 -16.01 -19.95 1.98
C ASN A 146 -16.00 -21.28 2.74
N TYR A 147 -15.07 -21.40 3.68
CA TYR A 147 -14.95 -22.58 4.54
C TYR A 147 -15.49 -22.23 5.92
N VAL A 148 -16.69 -22.70 6.24
CA VAL A 148 -17.37 -22.39 7.51
C VAL A 148 -17.23 -23.59 8.44
N PHE A 149 -16.78 -23.36 9.66
CA PHE A 149 -16.76 -24.40 10.68
C PHE A 149 -18.18 -24.65 11.20
N ASP A 150 -18.72 -25.82 10.90
CA ASP A 150 -20.02 -26.24 11.41
C ASP A 150 -19.83 -26.78 12.84
N ASN A 151 -20.28 -26.01 13.82
CA ASN A 151 -20.22 -26.37 15.24
C ASN A 151 -21.01 -27.65 15.58
N SER A 152 -22.05 -27.99 14.80
CA SER A 152 -22.88 -29.17 15.05
C SER A 152 -22.19 -30.45 14.62
N THR A 153 -21.48 -30.41 13.50
CA THR A 153 -20.75 -31.57 12.96
C THR A 153 -19.28 -31.60 13.37
N GLN A 154 -18.76 -30.49 13.93
CA GLN A 154 -17.34 -30.29 14.23
C GLN A 154 -16.45 -30.46 12.99
N THR A 155 -16.94 -30.03 11.83
CA THR A 155 -16.23 -30.10 10.55
C THR A 155 -16.30 -28.80 9.78
N THR A 156 -15.25 -28.49 9.03
CA THR A 156 -15.29 -27.41 8.05
C THR A 156 -16.10 -27.84 6.82
N VAL A 157 -17.16 -27.09 6.52
CA VAL A 157 -18.02 -27.32 5.36
C VAL A 157 -17.71 -26.25 4.31
N GLU A 158 -17.60 -26.69 3.06
CA GLU A 158 -17.47 -25.80 1.92
C GLU A 158 -18.83 -25.17 1.60
N GLN A 159 -18.91 -23.85 1.70
CA GLN A 159 -20.10 -23.08 1.36
C GLN A 159 -19.80 -22.17 0.17
N MET A 160 -20.55 -22.35 -0.91
CA MET A 160 -20.49 -21.43 -2.05
C MET A 160 -21.32 -20.19 -1.74
N ASN A 161 -20.63 -19.06 -1.55
CA ASN A 161 -21.27 -17.76 -1.48
C ASN A 161 -21.27 -17.14 -2.88
N THR A 162 -22.38 -16.49 -3.24
CA THR A 162 -22.47 -15.76 -4.51
C THR A 162 -22.83 -14.33 -4.19
N GLU A 163 -21.89 -13.46 -4.46
CA GLU A 163 -22.07 -12.02 -4.38
C GLU A 163 -22.45 -11.48 -5.76
N TYR A 164 -23.11 -10.33 -5.81
CA TYR A 164 -23.60 -9.78 -7.08
C TYR A 164 -23.01 -8.41 -7.35
N LEU A 165 -22.56 -8.25 -8.59
CA LEU A 165 -22.19 -6.99 -9.18
C LEU A 165 -23.28 -6.56 -10.16
N ALA A 166 -23.65 -5.28 -10.15
CA ALA A 166 -24.51 -4.67 -11.14
C ALA A 166 -23.73 -3.65 -11.97
N ALA A 167 -23.67 -3.86 -13.28
CA ALA A 167 -23.31 -2.81 -14.22
C ALA A 167 -24.57 -2.01 -14.55
N LEU A 168 -24.56 -0.72 -14.20
CA LEU A 168 -25.65 0.20 -14.46
C LEU A 168 -25.24 1.18 -15.55
N LYS A 169 -26.11 1.38 -16.54
CA LYS A 169 -25.93 2.38 -17.60
C LYS A 169 -26.77 3.61 -17.29
N ARG A 170 -26.18 4.79 -17.41
CA ARG A 170 -26.89 6.07 -17.33
C ARG A 170 -26.42 6.96 -18.46
N LYS A 171 -27.33 7.35 -19.36
CA LYS A 171 -26.98 8.00 -20.63
C LYS A 171 -26.04 7.08 -21.44
N GLN A 172 -24.83 7.55 -21.72
CA GLN A 172 -23.82 6.80 -22.48
C GLN A 172 -22.79 6.10 -21.58
N ASP A 173 -22.83 6.34 -20.27
CA ASP A 173 -21.79 5.91 -19.34
C ASP A 173 -22.26 4.74 -18.47
N TRP A 174 -21.33 3.84 -18.17
CA TRP A 174 -21.52 2.70 -17.28
C TRP A 174 -20.78 2.90 -15.96
N ALA A 175 -21.34 2.32 -14.90
CA ALA A 175 -20.73 2.22 -13.58
C ALA A 175 -20.99 0.83 -13.00
N LEU A 176 -20.13 0.40 -12.08
CA LEU A 176 -20.24 -0.87 -11.38
C LEU A 176 -20.69 -0.64 -9.93
N TYR A 177 -21.61 -1.48 -9.47
CA TYR A 177 -22.15 -1.48 -8.12
C TYR A 177 -21.97 -2.86 -7.49
N TYR A 178 -21.58 -2.89 -6.22
CA TYR A 178 -21.69 -4.05 -5.35
C TYR A 178 -23.11 -4.12 -4.80
N LEU A 179 -23.77 -5.28 -4.89
CA LEU A 179 -25.08 -5.49 -4.30
C LEU A 179 -24.95 -6.38 -3.06
N ASN A 180 -25.22 -5.80 -1.89
CA ASN A 180 -25.12 -6.49 -0.62
C ASN A 180 -26.42 -7.26 -0.34
N SER A 181 -26.28 -8.53 0.04
CA SER A 181 -27.39 -9.39 0.42
C SER A 181 -27.90 -9.16 1.85
N ASP A 182 -27.15 -8.46 2.70
CA ASP A 182 -27.57 -8.19 4.06
C ASP A 182 -28.74 -7.17 4.07
N PRO A 183 -29.94 -7.56 4.56
CA PRO A 183 -31.10 -6.67 4.62
C PRO A 183 -30.92 -5.50 5.60
N TYR A 184 -30.02 -5.62 6.57
CA TYR A 184 -29.77 -4.61 7.59
C TYR A 184 -28.70 -3.59 7.17
N GLU A 185 -27.91 -3.87 6.14
CA GLU A 185 -26.92 -2.95 5.59
C GLU A 185 -27.41 -2.25 4.31
N LYS A 186 -26.66 -1.24 3.87
CA LYS A 186 -26.93 -0.57 2.60
C LYS A 186 -26.86 -1.62 1.49
N SER A 187 -27.93 -1.75 0.70
CA SER A 187 -28.07 -2.87 -0.23
C SER A 187 -27.32 -2.70 -1.56
N ALA A 188 -26.78 -1.50 -1.85
CA ALA A 188 -25.87 -1.31 -2.97
C ALA A 188 -24.78 -0.28 -2.66
N TYR A 189 -23.59 -0.49 -3.20
CA TYR A 189 -22.43 0.39 -3.05
C TYR A 189 -21.78 0.64 -4.40
N GLN A 190 -21.53 1.90 -4.73
CA GLN A 190 -20.86 2.25 -5.97
C GLN A 190 -19.37 1.90 -5.90
N LEU A 191 -18.91 1.15 -6.90
CA LEU A 191 -17.51 0.71 -7.01
C LEU A 191 -16.74 1.51 -8.07
N THR A 192 -17.42 1.99 -9.11
CA THR A 192 -16.79 2.83 -10.14
C THR A 192 -17.63 4.06 -10.47
N PRO A 193 -17.03 5.19 -10.88
CA PRO A 193 -17.79 6.34 -11.39
C PRO A 193 -18.52 6.00 -12.70
N PHE A 194 -19.54 6.79 -13.05
CA PHE A 194 -20.21 6.74 -14.36
C PHE A 194 -19.33 7.43 -15.42
N ASN A 195 -18.34 6.73 -15.94
CA ASN A 195 -17.38 7.27 -16.92
C ASN A 195 -16.89 6.22 -17.94
N PHE A 196 -17.45 5.00 -17.93
CA PHE A 196 -17.09 3.94 -18.86
C PHE A 196 -18.04 3.97 -20.07
N ASN A 197 -17.55 4.26 -21.26
CA ASN A 197 -18.40 4.34 -22.46
C ASN A 197 -18.91 2.95 -22.92
N ASN A 198 -18.23 1.87 -22.53
CA ASN A 198 -18.61 0.50 -22.83
C ASN A 198 -18.66 -0.33 -21.55
N LYS A 199 -19.68 -1.18 -21.43
CA LYS A 199 -19.83 -2.15 -20.35
C LYS A 199 -18.62 -3.09 -20.26
N ASP A 200 -18.03 -3.47 -21.39
CA ASP A 200 -16.89 -4.40 -21.43
C ASP A 200 -15.59 -3.78 -20.90
N ASP A 201 -15.53 -2.45 -20.77
CA ASP A 201 -14.39 -1.74 -20.19
C ASP A 201 -14.43 -1.70 -18.65
N LEU A 202 -15.52 -2.18 -18.03
CA LEU A 202 -15.66 -2.23 -16.58
C LEU A 202 -14.63 -3.20 -15.96
N PRO A 203 -13.99 -2.84 -14.83
CA PRO A 203 -12.88 -3.60 -14.25
C PRO A 203 -13.34 -4.83 -13.44
N TYR A 204 -14.22 -5.68 -14.01
CA TYR A 204 -14.83 -6.83 -13.34
C TYR A 204 -13.79 -7.71 -12.62
N SER A 205 -12.75 -8.17 -13.31
CA SER A 205 -11.75 -9.08 -12.71
C SER A 205 -10.99 -8.45 -11.54
N SER A 206 -10.71 -7.14 -11.60
CA SER A 206 -10.01 -6.46 -10.51
C SER A 206 -10.93 -6.21 -9.31
N VAL A 207 -12.21 -5.96 -9.58
CA VAL A 207 -13.25 -5.77 -8.57
C VAL A 207 -13.61 -7.09 -7.88
N GLU A 208 -13.71 -8.19 -8.63
CA GLU A 208 -13.89 -9.53 -8.06
C GLU A 208 -12.79 -9.86 -7.06
N HIS A 209 -11.54 -9.60 -7.43
CA HIS A 209 -10.39 -9.79 -6.53
C HIS A 209 -10.44 -8.89 -5.30
N TYR A 210 -11.04 -7.70 -5.42
CA TYR A 210 -11.23 -6.79 -4.29
C TYR A 210 -12.34 -7.28 -3.35
N ILE A 211 -13.49 -7.71 -3.90
CA ILE A 211 -14.63 -8.21 -3.14
C ILE A 211 -14.28 -9.46 -2.34
N LYS A 212 -13.62 -10.45 -2.96
CA LYS A 212 -13.21 -11.70 -2.30
C LYS A 212 -12.28 -11.52 -1.10
N LYS A 213 -11.72 -10.32 -0.93
CA LYS A 213 -10.87 -9.99 0.22
C LYS A 213 -11.58 -9.18 1.29
N GLN A 214 -12.82 -8.76 1.06
CA GLN A 214 -13.58 -7.99 2.03
C GLN A 214 -13.71 -8.74 3.36
N ASP A 215 -13.96 -10.06 3.31
CA ASP A 215 -14.00 -10.93 4.50
C ASP A 215 -12.68 -10.88 5.28
N TYR A 216 -11.54 -10.96 4.59
CA TYR A 216 -10.23 -10.82 5.23
C TYR A 216 -10.08 -9.47 5.94
N TYR A 217 -10.49 -8.36 5.30
CA TYR A 217 -10.39 -7.03 5.90
C TYR A 217 -11.30 -6.85 7.13
N MET A 218 -12.50 -7.46 7.11
CA MET A 218 -13.40 -7.47 8.27
C MET A 218 -12.83 -8.29 9.43
N ASP A 219 -12.19 -9.44 9.14
CA ASP A 219 -11.58 -10.31 10.15
C ASP A 219 -10.40 -9.67 10.89
N VAL A 220 -9.63 -8.80 10.22
CA VAL A 220 -8.54 -8.03 10.84
C VAL A 220 -8.99 -6.68 11.43
N GLY A 221 -10.30 -6.45 11.56
CA GLY A 221 -10.87 -5.31 12.28
C GLY A 221 -10.84 -3.98 11.53
N PHE A 222 -10.66 -3.98 10.21
CA PHE A 222 -10.76 -2.76 9.40
C PHE A 222 -12.21 -2.39 9.08
N SER A 223 -12.51 -1.10 8.96
CA SER A 223 -13.81 -0.63 8.46
C SER A 223 -14.04 -1.12 7.03
N ASN A 224 -15.28 -1.50 6.72
CA ASN A 224 -15.66 -2.01 5.39
C ASN A 224 -15.23 -1.01 4.28
N PRO A 225 -14.21 -1.35 3.47
CA PRO A 225 -13.61 -0.43 2.51
C PRO A 225 -14.56 -0.07 1.36
N VAL A 226 -15.59 -0.90 1.12
CA VAL A 226 -16.66 -0.65 0.14
C VAL A 226 -17.47 0.58 0.52
N THR A 227 -17.80 0.74 1.81
CA THR A 227 -18.54 1.91 2.32
C THR A 227 -17.74 3.20 2.16
N THR A 228 -16.43 3.13 2.38
CA THR A 228 -15.52 4.27 2.18
C THR A 228 -15.47 4.65 0.71
N LEU A 229 -15.29 3.67 -0.19
CA LEU A 229 -15.25 3.91 -1.63
C LEU A 229 -16.54 4.57 -2.16
N ASP A 230 -17.70 4.07 -1.75
CA ASP A 230 -19.00 4.61 -2.14
C ASP A 230 -19.17 6.09 -1.76
N LYS A 231 -18.80 6.46 -0.53
CA LYS A 231 -18.82 7.86 -0.07
C LYS A 231 -17.87 8.75 -0.88
N LEU A 232 -16.71 8.22 -1.27
CA LEU A 232 -15.74 8.96 -2.05
C LEU A 232 -16.21 9.19 -3.48
N LEU A 233 -16.74 8.16 -4.14
CA LEU A 233 -17.19 8.26 -5.53
C LEU A 233 -18.44 9.13 -5.70
N THR A 234 -19.24 9.29 -4.66
CA THR A 234 -20.41 10.18 -4.66
C THR A 234 -20.07 11.66 -4.51
N SER A 235 -18.84 12.01 -4.10
CA SER A 235 -18.39 13.40 -3.90
C SER A 235 -18.17 14.23 -5.19
N GLU A 236 -18.28 13.60 -6.36
CA GLU A 236 -17.89 14.15 -7.67
C GLU A 236 -16.42 14.60 -7.80
N GLU A 237 -15.54 14.37 -6.82
CA GLU A 237 -14.14 14.82 -6.89
C GLU A 237 -13.25 13.93 -7.77
N TYR A 238 -13.68 12.68 -7.96
CA TYR A 238 -12.91 11.64 -8.63
C TYR A 238 -13.52 11.28 -9.98
N ILE A 239 -12.65 11.20 -10.98
CA ILE A 239 -13.01 10.96 -12.38
C ILE A 239 -12.60 9.56 -12.85
N ASN A 240 -11.84 8.81 -12.05
CA ASN A 240 -11.48 7.42 -12.37
C ASN A 240 -11.05 6.66 -11.10
N ILE A 241 -11.01 5.34 -11.20
CA ILE A 241 -10.54 4.42 -10.16
C ILE A 241 -9.65 3.36 -10.80
N GLU A 242 -8.64 2.92 -10.07
CA GLU A 242 -7.87 1.72 -10.39
C GLU A 242 -7.79 0.84 -9.14
N TYR A 243 -7.80 -0.48 -9.33
CA TYR A 243 -7.74 -1.46 -8.24
C TYR A 243 -6.36 -2.13 -8.20
N ASN A 244 -5.84 -2.34 -6.99
CA ASN A 244 -4.55 -2.97 -6.77
C ASN A 244 -4.65 -4.49 -6.91
N THR A 245 -4.38 -4.99 -8.11
CA THR A 245 -4.36 -6.43 -8.39
C THR A 245 -3.05 -7.11 -7.97
N SER A 246 -1.99 -6.33 -7.75
CA SER A 246 -0.63 -6.83 -7.59
C SER A 246 -0.33 -7.45 -6.22
N SER A 247 -1.16 -7.18 -5.21
CA SER A 247 -0.94 -7.66 -3.85
C SER A 247 -2.22 -8.17 -3.22
N SER A 248 -2.21 -9.43 -2.77
CA SER A 248 -3.29 -9.96 -1.95
C SER A 248 -3.42 -9.24 -0.60
N LYS A 249 -2.32 -8.66 -0.09
CA LYS A 249 -2.19 -8.15 1.29
C LYS A 249 -1.96 -6.64 1.39
N SER A 250 -2.16 -5.87 0.32
CA SER A 250 -1.95 -4.42 0.41
C SER A 250 -3.08 -3.78 1.24
N SER A 251 -2.69 -2.93 2.19
CA SER A 251 -3.59 -2.01 2.89
C SER A 251 -4.16 -0.92 1.99
N TYR A 252 -3.74 -0.87 0.72
CA TYR A 252 -4.12 0.11 -0.28
C TYR A 252 -4.77 -0.57 -1.50
N PRO A 253 -6.04 -0.98 -1.37
CA PRO A 253 -6.73 -1.80 -2.36
C PRO A 253 -7.09 -1.07 -3.66
N PHE A 254 -7.17 0.26 -3.64
CA PHE A 254 -7.48 1.07 -4.82
C PHE A 254 -6.83 2.46 -4.76
N ARG A 255 -6.79 3.12 -5.91
CA ARG A 255 -6.41 4.53 -6.04
C ARG A 255 -7.45 5.26 -6.87
N LEU A 256 -7.67 6.53 -6.56
CA LEU A 256 -8.67 7.36 -7.23
C LEU A 256 -7.99 8.46 -8.03
N LYS A 257 -8.50 8.75 -9.22
CA LYS A 257 -8.00 9.84 -10.05
C LYS A 257 -8.85 11.08 -9.78
N THR A 258 -8.22 12.16 -9.33
CA THR A 258 -8.89 13.44 -9.08
C THR A 258 -9.20 14.18 -10.38
N LYS A 259 -10.11 15.17 -10.33
CA LYS A 259 -10.35 16.12 -11.42
C LYS A 259 -9.11 16.90 -11.88
N LYS A 260 -8.04 16.95 -11.07
CA LYS A 260 -6.75 17.58 -11.41
C LYS A 260 -5.78 16.64 -12.12
N ASP A 261 -6.23 15.43 -12.46
CA ASP A 261 -5.45 14.37 -13.10
C ASP A 261 -4.42 13.68 -12.18
N ASP A 262 -4.42 14.00 -10.88
CA ASP A 262 -3.58 13.36 -9.87
C ASP A 262 -4.22 12.07 -9.35
N TRP A 263 -3.44 11.00 -9.18
CA TRP A 263 -3.87 9.79 -8.47
C TRP A 263 -3.65 9.93 -6.97
N VAL A 264 -4.66 9.65 -6.15
CA VAL A 264 -4.57 9.54 -4.69
C VAL A 264 -4.70 8.09 -4.26
N LEU A 265 -3.93 7.70 -3.25
CA LEU A 265 -3.93 6.32 -2.74
C LEU A 265 -4.96 6.19 -1.62
N CYS A 266 -5.75 5.12 -1.62
CA CYS A 266 -6.80 4.91 -0.64
C CYS A 266 -6.49 3.68 0.20
N SER A 267 -6.49 3.84 1.52
CA SER A 267 -6.45 2.73 2.48
C SER A 267 -7.85 2.39 2.97
N ASN A 268 -7.95 1.36 3.81
CA ASN A 268 -9.19 1.05 4.51
C ASN A 268 -9.61 2.16 5.50
N GLU A 269 -8.66 2.99 5.94
CA GLU A 269 -8.88 4.06 6.93
C GLU A 269 -9.24 5.41 6.26
N GLY A 270 -8.98 5.56 4.96
CA GLY A 270 -9.30 6.79 4.24
C GLY A 270 -8.41 7.04 3.03
N ILE A 271 -8.33 8.30 2.61
CA ILE A 271 -7.49 8.73 1.49
C ILE A 271 -6.18 9.32 2.04
N ILE A 272 -5.08 8.96 1.41
CA ILE A 272 -3.84 9.72 1.49
C ILE A 272 -3.89 10.83 0.43
N ASP A 273 -4.36 12.02 0.81
CA ASP A 273 -4.50 13.20 -0.06
C ASP A 273 -3.66 14.41 0.38
N ASN A 274 -2.81 14.22 1.38
CA ASN A 274 -2.05 15.28 2.05
C ASN A 274 -1.03 16.00 1.14
N LEU A 275 -0.78 15.50 -0.08
CA LEU A 275 0.19 16.07 -1.02
C LEU A 275 -0.47 16.62 -2.29
N LYS A 276 -0.83 17.90 -2.25
CA LYS A 276 -1.42 18.60 -3.40
C LYS A 276 -0.46 18.62 -4.60
N GLY A 277 -0.92 18.08 -5.74
CA GLY A 277 -0.17 18.04 -7.00
C GLY A 277 0.80 16.86 -7.12
N TYR A 278 0.71 15.88 -6.22
CA TYR A 278 1.43 14.62 -6.30
C TYR A 278 0.47 13.51 -6.75
N SER A 279 0.97 12.60 -7.60
CA SER A 279 0.22 11.46 -8.12
C SER A 279 0.86 10.15 -7.67
N PHE A 280 0.13 9.36 -6.90
CA PHE A 280 0.57 8.12 -6.28
C PHE A 280 0.57 6.93 -7.26
N GLU A 281 1.64 6.13 -7.21
CA GLU A 281 1.65 4.75 -7.71
C GLU A 281 1.11 3.79 -6.65
N PHE A 282 0.70 2.59 -7.07
CA PHE A 282 0.42 1.53 -6.10
C PHE A 282 1.71 1.09 -5.39
N PRO A 283 1.66 0.81 -4.09
CA PRO A 283 2.76 0.17 -3.40
C PRO A 283 2.96 -1.21 -4.03
N LYS A 284 4.16 -1.44 -4.55
CA LYS A 284 4.56 -2.76 -5.02
C LYS A 284 4.93 -3.56 -3.78
N LEU A 285 4.46 -4.81 -3.64
CA LEU A 285 4.90 -5.78 -2.60
C LEU A 285 6.41 -5.94 -2.47
N GLN A 286 7.13 -5.47 -3.49
CA GLN A 286 8.55 -5.29 -3.39
C GLN A 286 8.80 -4.16 -2.38
N CYS A 287 8.44 -2.93 -2.68
CA CYS A 287 8.87 -1.68 -2.04
C CYS A 287 8.54 -1.44 -0.55
N GLY A 288 8.30 -2.45 0.30
CA GLY A 288 8.06 -2.23 1.75
C GLY A 288 6.92 -1.25 2.06
N ASP A 289 7.00 -0.55 3.19
CA ASP A 289 6.04 0.47 3.65
C ASP A 289 6.23 1.83 2.95
N PHE A 290 6.53 1.83 1.66
CA PHE A 290 6.58 3.05 0.85
C PHE A 290 5.96 2.85 -0.54
N THR A 291 5.60 3.97 -1.16
CA THR A 291 5.20 4.01 -2.57
C THR A 291 5.96 5.09 -3.33
N ILE A 292 5.73 5.14 -4.64
CA ILE A 292 6.27 6.17 -5.52
C ILE A 292 5.19 7.22 -5.71
N VAL A 293 5.58 8.48 -5.61
CA VAL A 293 4.75 9.61 -6.02
C VAL A 293 5.41 10.37 -7.15
N ASN A 294 4.59 10.85 -8.07
CA ASN A 294 5.01 11.63 -9.23
C ASN A 294 4.62 13.10 -9.02
N HIS A 295 5.55 14.04 -9.14
CA HIS A 295 5.29 15.48 -9.13
C HIS A 295 6.07 16.18 -10.23
N LYS A 296 5.38 16.93 -11.10
CA LYS A 296 6.01 17.63 -12.24
C LYS A 296 6.94 16.74 -13.08
N ARG A 297 6.54 15.49 -13.34
CA ARG A 297 7.31 14.45 -14.06
C ARG A 297 8.55 13.92 -13.33
N LYS A 298 8.73 14.25 -12.06
CA LYS A 298 9.78 13.71 -11.18
C LYS A 298 9.19 12.67 -10.26
N LYS A 299 9.97 11.67 -9.86
CA LYS A 299 9.56 10.65 -8.90
C LYS A 299 10.27 10.82 -7.58
N TYR A 300 9.50 10.55 -6.52
CA TYR A 300 9.93 10.59 -5.14
C TYR A 300 9.38 9.36 -4.42
N LEU A 301 10.00 9.02 -3.29
CA LEU A 301 9.45 8.03 -2.38
C LEU A 301 8.50 8.72 -1.39
N TYR A 302 7.45 8.00 -1.02
CA TYR A 302 6.49 8.42 -0.01
C TYR A 302 6.33 7.28 1.00
N SER A 303 6.62 7.53 2.28
CA SER A 303 6.40 6.54 3.35
C SER A 303 4.90 6.37 3.60
N LEU A 304 4.45 5.13 3.70
CA LEU A 304 3.08 4.72 3.96
C LEU A 304 2.84 4.35 5.43
N SER A 305 3.72 4.78 6.34
CA SER A 305 3.62 4.45 7.77
C SER A 305 2.27 4.86 8.38
N PRO A 306 1.64 3.98 9.17
CA PRO A 306 0.41 4.30 9.91
C PRO A 306 0.55 5.48 10.88
N GLU A 307 1.75 5.71 11.41
CA GLU A 307 2.01 6.74 12.43
C GLU A 307 2.22 8.15 11.83
N GLY A 308 2.24 8.27 10.50
CA GLY A 308 2.43 9.55 9.82
C GLY A 308 3.23 9.39 8.55
N GLY A 309 2.60 8.86 7.50
CA GLY A 309 3.19 8.82 6.16
C GLY A 309 3.61 10.20 5.68
N GLY A 310 4.71 10.25 4.93
CA GLY A 310 5.36 11.51 4.56
C GLY A 310 6.13 11.41 3.26
N LEU A 311 6.25 12.56 2.60
CA LEU A 311 7.07 12.66 1.40
C LEU A 311 8.55 12.65 1.78
N ILE A 312 9.29 11.77 1.14
CA ILE A 312 10.73 11.67 1.34
C ILE A 312 11.39 12.56 0.27
N GLU A 313 11.25 13.88 0.42
CA GLU A 313 11.58 14.89 -0.62
C GLU A 313 13.06 14.98 -1.01
N LYS A 314 13.96 14.25 -0.33
CA LYS A 314 15.40 14.47 -0.48
C LYS A 314 15.99 13.86 -1.76
N ILE A 315 15.35 12.86 -2.38
CA ILE A 315 15.99 12.10 -3.46
C ILE A 315 15.03 11.87 -4.64
N GLU A 316 15.25 12.64 -5.71
CA GLU A 316 14.60 12.46 -7.01
C GLU A 316 15.24 11.31 -7.79
N PHE A 317 14.43 10.48 -8.44
CA PHE A 317 14.89 9.37 -9.30
C PHE A 317 14.00 9.15 -10.53
N ASP A 318 14.50 8.42 -11.52
CA ASP A 318 13.78 7.94 -12.70
C ASP A 318 13.20 6.53 -12.49
N ARG A 319 14.03 5.66 -11.89
CA ARG A 319 13.68 4.28 -11.54
C ARG A 319 14.24 3.90 -10.19
N LEU A 320 13.68 2.86 -9.60
CA LEU A 320 14.23 2.23 -8.42
C LEU A 320 14.25 0.71 -8.56
N LYS A 321 15.14 0.07 -7.82
CA LYS A 321 15.23 -1.38 -7.67
C LYS A 321 15.57 -1.67 -6.21
N PRO A 322 14.61 -2.09 -5.39
CA PRO A 322 14.91 -2.42 -4.02
C PRO A 322 15.48 -3.84 -3.94
N HIS A 323 16.38 -4.04 -2.99
CA HIS A 323 16.97 -5.31 -2.62
C HIS A 323 16.34 -5.80 -1.33
N TYR A 324 16.16 -7.12 -1.20
CA TYR A 324 15.53 -7.71 -0.02
C TYR A 324 16.38 -8.81 0.57
N ARG A 325 16.36 -8.86 1.90
CA ARG A 325 16.64 -10.08 2.64
C ARG A 325 15.32 -10.76 2.97
N PHE A 326 15.36 -12.08 2.99
CA PHE A 326 14.30 -12.91 3.53
C PHE A 326 14.79 -13.44 4.87
N ASP A 327 14.18 -12.95 5.94
CA ASP A 327 14.43 -13.41 7.29
C ASP A 327 13.34 -14.42 7.67
N HIS A 328 13.74 -15.52 8.30
CA HIS A 328 12.80 -16.52 8.79
C HIS A 328 12.60 -16.32 10.28
N VAL A 329 11.36 -16.02 10.67
CA VAL A 329 10.98 -15.90 12.08
C VAL A 329 10.16 -17.13 12.44
N TYR A 330 10.54 -17.74 13.56
CA TYR A 330 9.86 -18.90 14.10
C TYR A 330 9.10 -18.46 15.35
N TYR A 331 7.81 -18.74 15.38
CA TYR A 331 6.98 -18.53 16.55
C TYR A 331 6.08 -19.74 16.77
N GLU A 332 5.68 -19.95 18.01
CA GLU A 332 4.77 -21.01 18.39
C GLU A 332 3.34 -20.45 18.33
N ASP A 333 2.44 -21.12 17.62
CA ASP A 333 1.03 -20.75 17.59
C ASP A 333 0.32 -21.10 18.91
N PRO A 334 -0.94 -20.68 19.12
CA PRO A 334 -1.66 -20.98 20.36
C PRO A 334 -1.80 -22.47 20.69
N ASP A 335 -1.64 -23.36 19.70
CA ASP A 335 -1.75 -24.81 19.84
C ASP A 335 -0.38 -25.49 20.08
N GLY A 336 0.70 -24.71 20.22
CA GLY A 336 2.05 -25.24 20.46
C GLY A 336 2.81 -25.62 19.18
N LYS A 337 2.32 -25.25 17.99
CA LYS A 337 2.94 -25.60 16.72
C LYS A 337 3.92 -24.50 16.30
N LEU A 338 5.15 -24.90 15.98
CA LEU A 338 6.14 -24.00 15.40
C LEU A 338 5.71 -23.60 13.98
N ILE A 339 5.39 -22.32 13.80
CA ILE A 339 5.15 -21.70 12.50
C ILE A 339 6.42 -20.96 12.07
N GLN A 340 6.83 -21.19 10.83
CA GLN A 340 7.86 -20.41 10.17
C GLN A 340 7.19 -19.35 9.31
N ASP A 341 7.41 -18.09 9.62
CA ASP A 341 7.04 -16.98 8.74
C ASP A 341 8.29 -16.42 8.05
N THR A 342 8.10 -15.90 6.85
CA THR A 342 9.18 -15.30 6.05
C THR A 342 8.94 -13.80 5.95
N ILE A 343 9.72 -13.05 6.72
CA ILE A 343 9.70 -11.59 6.69
C ILE A 343 10.61 -11.11 5.57
N LYS A 344 10.06 -10.27 4.70
CA LYS A 344 10.79 -9.68 3.59
C LYS A 344 11.21 -8.26 3.97
N ASN A 345 12.49 -8.10 4.30
CA ASN A 345 13.04 -6.81 4.73
C ASN A 345 13.71 -6.10 3.56
N CYS A 346 13.31 -4.86 3.28
CA CYS A 346 14.01 -4.03 2.31
C CYS A 346 15.36 -3.66 2.89
N GLU A 347 16.40 -4.15 2.23
CA GLU A 347 17.78 -4.05 2.69
C GLU A 347 18.40 -2.73 2.26
N PHE A 348 18.33 -2.46 0.97
CA PHE A 348 18.77 -1.22 0.35
C PHE A 348 17.99 -0.99 -0.93
N ILE A 349 18.03 0.24 -1.44
CA ILE A 349 17.36 0.65 -2.66
C ILE A 349 18.42 1.16 -3.62
N LEU A 350 18.42 0.61 -4.84
CA LEU A 350 19.15 1.21 -5.94
C LEU A 350 18.24 2.22 -6.62
N LEU A 351 18.68 3.47 -6.67
CA LEU A 351 17.96 4.57 -7.32
C LEU A 351 18.68 4.89 -8.64
N GLU A 352 17.95 4.97 -9.74
CA GLU A 352 18.46 5.37 -11.05
C GLU A 352 18.06 6.83 -11.31
N LYS A 353 19.00 7.68 -11.69
CA LYS A 353 18.76 9.04 -12.20
C LYS A 353 19.72 9.29 -13.36
N ASP A 354 19.22 9.77 -14.49
CA ASP A 354 20.03 10.06 -15.69
C ASP A 354 20.89 8.86 -16.14
N LYS A 355 20.33 7.64 -16.03
CA LYS A 355 20.99 6.34 -16.32
C LYS A 355 22.19 6.02 -15.41
N ARG A 356 22.33 6.72 -14.29
CA ARG A 356 23.30 6.44 -13.24
C ARG A 356 22.58 5.92 -12.01
N TRP A 357 23.23 5.03 -11.29
CA TRP A 357 22.69 4.41 -10.08
C TRP A 357 23.33 5.03 -8.84
N ALA A 358 22.57 5.04 -7.76
CA ALA A 358 22.98 5.35 -6.39
C ALA A 358 22.43 4.28 -5.43
N LEU A 359 23.19 3.96 -4.38
CA LEU A 359 22.75 3.20 -3.22
C LEU A 359 22.01 4.13 -2.25
N ALA A 360 20.90 3.64 -1.72
CA ALA A 360 20.19 4.27 -0.61
C ALA A 360 19.75 3.21 0.40
N TYR A 361 19.62 3.63 1.66
CA TYR A 361 19.08 2.83 2.75
C TYR A 361 17.76 3.44 3.21
N PHE A 362 16.74 2.60 3.39
CA PHE A 362 15.44 3.04 3.91
C PHE A 362 15.33 2.60 5.37
N SER A 363 15.27 3.55 6.30
CA SER A 363 14.98 3.25 7.70
C SER A 363 13.47 3.16 7.88
N ASN A 364 12.99 1.96 8.20
CA ASN A 364 11.59 1.77 8.59
C ASN A 364 11.26 2.49 9.91
N LYS A 365 12.25 2.67 10.79
CA LYS A 365 12.06 3.29 12.12
C LYS A 365 11.78 4.78 12.01
N GLU A 366 12.58 5.50 11.23
CA GLU A 366 12.47 6.95 11.07
C GLU A 366 11.65 7.35 9.83
N ASN A 367 11.22 6.37 9.01
CA ASN A 367 10.55 6.60 7.73
C ASN A 367 11.37 7.47 6.74
N GLU A 368 12.70 7.43 6.84
CA GLU A 368 13.62 8.23 6.02
C GLU A 368 14.36 7.37 5.00
N LEU A 369 14.71 7.99 3.86
CA LEU A 369 15.61 7.43 2.85
C LEU A 369 16.95 8.17 2.90
N TYR A 370 18.00 7.43 3.21
CA TYR A 370 19.37 7.93 3.28
C TYR A 370 20.13 7.53 2.01
N GLN A 371 20.59 8.50 1.22
CA GLN A 371 21.47 8.23 0.09
C GLN A 371 22.85 7.86 0.64
N LEU A 372 23.37 6.69 0.26
CA LEU A 372 24.66 6.17 0.72
C LEU A 372 25.77 6.29 -0.34
N SER A 373 25.42 6.72 -1.55
CA SER A 373 26.38 6.96 -2.63
C SER A 373 25.86 7.99 -3.64
N GLY A 374 26.72 8.66 -4.40
CA GLY A 374 26.31 9.53 -5.50
C GLY A 374 25.72 8.79 -6.71
N PHE A 375 24.96 9.48 -7.56
CA PHE A 375 24.42 8.94 -8.84
C PHE A 375 25.51 8.83 -9.91
N ASN A 376 26.46 7.93 -9.71
CA ASN A 376 27.67 7.84 -10.52
C ASN A 376 27.91 6.45 -11.13
N PHE A 377 27.20 5.43 -10.66
CA PHE A 377 27.40 4.03 -11.08
C PHE A 377 26.69 3.73 -12.40
N SER A 378 27.39 3.16 -13.37
CA SER A 378 26.86 2.92 -14.73
C SER A 378 26.13 1.60 -14.91
N ASN A 379 26.18 0.68 -13.94
CA ASN A 379 25.54 -0.62 -14.04
C ASN A 379 24.63 -0.91 -12.84
N LYS A 380 23.54 -1.62 -13.10
CA LYS A 380 22.45 -2.02 -12.19
C LYS A 380 22.80 -3.23 -11.31
N SER A 381 23.90 -3.93 -11.59
CA SER A 381 24.22 -5.21 -10.95
C SER A 381 25.22 -5.09 -9.80
N SER A 382 25.07 -6.03 -8.86
CA SER A 382 26.04 -6.48 -7.86
C SER A 382 27.36 -7.02 -8.45
N SER A 383 27.76 -6.55 -9.63
CA SER A 383 29.08 -6.82 -10.22
C SER A 383 30.02 -5.64 -9.99
N ASP A 384 29.49 -4.45 -9.63
CA ASP A 384 30.33 -3.36 -9.17
C ASP A 384 30.88 -3.73 -7.78
N ARG A 385 32.14 -4.17 -7.77
CA ARG A 385 32.85 -4.64 -6.57
C ARG A 385 32.82 -3.58 -5.47
N THR A 386 32.84 -2.29 -5.85
CA THR A 386 32.81 -1.20 -4.89
C THR A 386 31.43 -1.09 -4.24
N LEU A 387 30.35 -1.08 -5.03
CA LEU A 387 28.98 -1.04 -4.52
C LEU A 387 28.68 -2.22 -3.58
N ASN A 388 29.13 -3.42 -3.94
CA ASN A 388 29.01 -4.61 -3.08
C ASN A 388 29.77 -4.49 -1.77
N SER A 389 30.96 -3.87 -1.79
CA SER A 389 31.74 -3.65 -0.59
C SER A 389 31.01 -2.70 0.37
N LEU A 390 30.40 -1.63 -0.15
CA LEU A 390 29.59 -0.72 0.64
C LEU A 390 28.45 -1.48 1.32
N ILE A 391 27.67 -2.22 0.52
CA ILE A 391 26.57 -3.05 0.99
C ILE A 391 27.02 -3.90 2.19
N ARG A 392 28.13 -4.65 2.05
CA ARG A 392 28.63 -5.51 3.13
C ARG A 392 29.05 -4.75 4.39
N ASN A 393 29.81 -3.67 4.25
CA ASN A 393 30.33 -2.91 5.39
C ASN A 393 29.18 -2.28 6.21
N TYR A 394 28.16 -1.75 5.51
CA TYR A 394 27.02 -1.14 6.17
C TYR A 394 26.15 -2.16 6.95
N TYR A 395 26.15 -3.44 6.55
CA TYR A 395 25.38 -4.47 7.26
C TYR A 395 26.01 -4.93 8.56
N THR A 396 27.34 -4.87 8.69
CA THR A 396 28.04 -5.50 9.81
C THR A 396 28.17 -4.58 11.02
N GLU A 397 28.11 -3.26 10.85
CA GLU A 397 28.57 -2.32 11.87
C GLU A 397 27.47 -1.60 12.66
N GLY A 398 26.18 -1.90 12.43
CA GLY A 398 25.09 -1.31 13.24
C GLY A 398 25.13 0.21 13.28
N ILE A 399 25.34 0.83 12.10
CA ILE A 399 25.60 2.27 11.99
C ILE A 399 24.40 3.09 12.45
N ASP A 400 24.70 4.14 13.20
CA ASP A 400 23.75 5.11 13.73
C ASP A 400 22.99 5.85 12.61
N GLU A 401 21.67 5.97 12.78
CA GLU A 401 20.78 6.67 11.84
C GLU A 401 21.15 8.15 11.71
N GLU A 402 21.63 8.78 12.79
CA GLU A 402 22.13 10.16 12.75
C GLU A 402 23.28 10.30 11.76
N PHE A 403 24.21 9.34 11.76
CA PHE A 403 25.35 9.32 10.85
C PHE A 403 24.92 9.09 9.39
N MET A 404 23.90 8.25 9.16
CA MET A 404 23.32 8.03 7.84
C MET A 404 22.66 9.30 7.28
N GLY A 405 21.92 10.02 8.13
CA GLY A 405 21.35 11.33 7.82
C GLY A 405 22.43 12.32 7.37
N PHE A 406 23.53 12.36 8.11
CA PHE A 406 24.68 13.17 7.78
C PHE A 406 25.31 12.78 6.43
N ILE A 407 25.58 11.50 6.17
CA ILE A 407 26.15 11.01 4.90
C ILE A 407 25.26 11.40 3.73
N SER A 408 23.94 11.22 3.89
CA SER A 408 22.97 11.55 2.85
C SER A 408 23.00 13.04 2.51
N ASN A 409 23.02 13.92 3.52
CA ASN A 409 23.11 15.36 3.30
C ASN A 409 24.44 15.75 2.65
N PHE A 410 25.55 15.18 3.12
CA PHE A 410 26.88 15.41 2.56
C PHE A 410 26.96 15.05 1.07
N LEU A 411 26.40 13.91 0.66
CA LEU A 411 26.39 13.48 -0.75
C LEU A 411 25.50 14.36 -1.64
N ILE A 412 24.40 14.89 -1.10
CA ILE A 412 23.53 15.85 -1.81
C ILE A 412 24.28 17.17 -2.05
N GLU A 413 25.02 17.64 -1.05
CA GLU A 413 25.79 18.88 -1.13
C GLU A 413 27.07 18.76 -1.98
N ASN A 414 27.61 17.54 -2.12
CA ASN A 414 28.89 17.28 -2.79
C ASN A 414 28.74 16.30 -3.97
N PRO A 415 28.14 16.72 -5.11
CA PRO A 415 27.87 15.83 -6.25
C PRO A 415 29.12 15.26 -6.94
N SER A 416 30.31 15.80 -6.64
CA SER A 416 31.60 15.27 -7.09
C SER A 416 32.04 14.01 -6.34
N ILE A 417 31.36 13.65 -5.24
CA ILE A 417 31.64 12.46 -4.45
C ILE A 417 30.76 11.30 -4.94
N ASP A 418 31.36 10.15 -5.25
CA ASP A 418 30.60 8.94 -5.58
C ASP A 418 30.29 8.08 -4.35
N ILE A 419 31.12 8.13 -3.29
CA ILE A 419 30.95 7.34 -2.07
C ILE A 419 31.33 8.17 -0.86
N ALA A 420 30.54 8.08 0.20
CA ALA A 420 30.91 8.51 1.54
C ALA A 420 30.66 7.34 2.51
N LEU A 421 31.65 7.09 3.37
CA LEU A 421 31.62 6.04 4.39
C LEU A 421 31.87 6.66 5.76
N PRO A 422 31.19 6.18 6.82
CA PRO A 422 31.53 6.56 8.18
C PRO A 422 32.97 6.12 8.47
N PHE A 423 33.73 7.01 9.12
CA PHE A 423 35.11 6.70 9.50
C PHE A 423 35.33 6.86 11.01
N GLY A 424 34.82 7.96 11.58
CA GLY A 424 34.96 8.29 13.00
C GLY A 424 34.40 9.67 13.30
N TYR A 425 34.89 10.30 14.37
CA TYR A 425 34.55 11.65 14.79
C TYR A 425 35.82 12.46 15.02
N HIS A 426 35.75 13.75 14.75
CA HIS A 426 36.83 14.69 15.03
C HIS A 426 36.40 15.63 16.16
N ASP A 427 37.26 15.79 17.17
CA ASP A 427 37.05 16.71 18.28
C ASP A 427 37.72 18.06 18.00
N TYR A 428 36.92 19.13 17.87
CA TYR A 428 37.43 20.51 17.76
C TYR A 428 37.51 21.22 19.11
N THR A 429 36.62 20.89 20.04
CA THR A 429 36.47 21.43 21.40
C THR A 429 35.68 20.42 22.23
N ASP A 430 35.87 20.39 23.57
CA ASP A 430 35.27 19.46 24.55
C ASP A 430 33.73 19.21 24.45
N SER A 431 33.00 19.86 23.54
CA SER A 431 31.55 19.78 23.35
C SER A 431 31.05 19.58 21.90
N GLU A 432 31.90 19.59 20.87
CA GLU A 432 31.46 19.47 19.46
C GLU A 432 32.22 18.38 18.70
N PHE A 433 31.52 17.29 18.40
CA PHE A 433 32.02 16.20 17.56
C PHE A 433 31.59 16.40 16.11
N HIS A 434 32.54 16.34 15.19
CA HIS A 434 32.28 16.42 13.76
C HIS A 434 32.44 15.06 13.10
N PRO A 435 31.46 14.55 12.34
CA PRO A 435 31.61 13.27 11.66
C PRO A 435 32.76 13.33 10.64
N VAL A 436 33.60 12.30 10.68
CA VAL A 436 34.69 12.08 9.73
C VAL A 436 34.24 11.05 8.70
N LEU A 437 34.42 11.37 7.43
CA LEU A 437 34.08 10.52 6.31
C LEU A 437 35.30 10.06 5.55
N GLN A 438 35.30 8.79 5.16
CA GLN A 438 36.12 8.32 4.06
C GLN A 438 35.33 8.48 2.76
N VAL A 439 35.82 9.33 1.86
CA VAL A 439 35.10 9.70 0.63
C VAL A 439 35.87 9.27 -0.61
N ARG A 440 35.14 8.92 -1.67
CA ARG A 440 35.71 8.66 -2.99
C ARG A 440 35.17 9.67 -4.00
N HIS A 441 36.09 10.24 -4.77
CA HIS A 441 35.79 11.26 -5.77
C HIS A 441 35.37 10.60 -7.09
N ASN A 442 34.28 11.08 -7.66
CA ASN A 442 33.69 10.52 -8.86
C ASN A 442 34.59 10.66 -10.10
N GLU A 443 35.22 11.81 -10.29
CA GLU A 443 36.00 12.07 -11.51
C GLU A 443 37.36 11.35 -11.48
N THR A 444 38.06 11.46 -10.35
CA THR A 444 39.43 10.95 -10.21
C THR A 444 39.46 9.49 -9.73
N LYS A 445 38.35 8.99 -9.17
CA LYS A 445 38.25 7.70 -8.48
C LYS A 445 39.18 7.53 -7.28
N ARG A 446 39.76 8.63 -6.81
CA ARG A 446 40.66 8.71 -5.65
C ARG A 446 39.88 8.82 -4.35
N TRP A 447 40.51 8.38 -3.27
CA TRP A 447 40.00 8.43 -1.91
C TRP A 447 40.53 9.61 -1.13
N SER A 448 39.76 10.08 -0.16
CA SER A 448 40.19 11.11 0.80
C SER A 448 39.51 10.88 2.14
N ILE A 449 40.10 11.42 3.20
CA ILE A 449 39.40 11.63 4.47
C ILE A 449 38.88 13.07 4.49
N SER A 450 37.62 13.25 4.87
CA SER A 450 36.93 14.52 4.91
C SER A 450 36.25 14.72 6.26
N ILE A 451 36.24 15.96 6.75
CA ILE A 451 35.51 16.38 7.96
C ILE A 451 34.49 17.44 7.54
N GLN A 452 33.27 17.37 8.06
CA GLN A 452 32.27 18.40 7.76
C GLN A 452 32.71 19.77 8.26
N GLY A 453 32.57 20.79 7.40
CA GLY A 453 32.82 22.18 7.78
C GLY A 453 34.30 22.55 7.94
N ALA A 454 35.23 21.63 7.69
CA ALA A 454 36.65 21.85 7.84
C ALA A 454 37.44 21.42 6.60
N PHE A 455 38.13 22.38 5.99
CA PHE A 455 39.20 22.08 5.04
C PHE A 455 40.51 22.04 5.82
N ARG A 456 41.12 20.86 5.91
CA ARG A 456 42.48 20.68 6.41
C ARG A 456 43.39 20.26 5.26
N SER A 457 44.68 20.54 5.42
CA SER A 457 45.66 20.40 4.35
C SER A 457 46.06 18.94 4.09
N GLU A 458 46.62 18.62 2.91
CA GLU A 458 47.13 17.26 2.56
C GLU A 458 48.24 16.75 3.50
N THR A 459 48.79 17.63 4.35
CA THR A 459 49.75 17.26 5.38
C THR A 459 49.10 16.65 6.61
N GLU A 460 47.79 16.83 6.78
CA GLU A 460 47.00 16.41 7.95
C GLU A 460 46.08 15.23 7.61
N PHE A 461 45.55 15.18 6.38
CA PHE A 461 44.67 14.10 5.93
C PHE A 461 45.16 13.41 4.65
N PRO A 462 44.86 12.11 4.50
CA PRO A 462 44.92 11.45 3.20
C PRO A 462 44.00 12.16 2.20
N ILE A 463 44.57 12.76 1.16
CA ILE A 463 43.84 13.42 0.07
C ILE A 463 44.27 12.79 -1.26
N ALA A 464 43.31 12.56 -2.15
CA ALA A 464 43.51 12.01 -3.49
C ALA A 464 44.35 10.69 -3.58
N ALA A 465 44.21 9.81 -2.59
CA ALA A 465 44.86 8.49 -2.55
C ALA A 465 44.25 7.50 -3.55
N ASP A 466 45.01 6.54 -4.07
CA ASP A 466 44.50 5.41 -4.87
C ASP A 466 43.67 4.45 -4.01
N SER A 467 44.10 4.22 -2.77
CA SER A 467 43.38 3.45 -1.77
C SER A 467 43.75 3.92 -0.36
N ILE A 468 42.83 3.71 0.57
CA ILE A 468 43.04 3.88 2.01
C ILE A 468 42.52 2.60 2.67
N ILE A 469 43.38 1.89 3.38
CA ILE A 469 43.08 0.65 4.11
C ILE A 469 43.24 0.94 5.59
N SER A 470 42.24 0.55 6.39
CA SER A 470 42.24 0.76 7.83
C SER A 470 42.60 -0.54 8.55
N HIS A 471 43.53 -0.45 9.51
CA HIS A 471 43.95 -1.52 10.39
C HIS A 471 43.66 -1.13 11.83
N GLU A 472 43.00 -2.01 12.59
CA GLU A 472 42.66 -1.75 14.00
C GLU A 472 43.92 -1.84 14.88
N PHE A 473 44.11 -0.85 15.76
CA PHE A 473 45.23 -0.71 16.69
C PHE A 473 44.73 -0.26 18.07
N GLY A 474 44.38 -1.22 18.93
CA GLY A 474 43.73 -0.91 20.21
C GLY A 474 42.41 -0.14 20.00
N GLU A 475 42.30 1.06 20.56
CA GLU A 475 41.16 1.98 20.34
C GLU A 475 41.41 2.99 19.19
N SER A 476 42.44 2.76 18.39
CA SER A 476 42.91 3.63 17.30
C SER A 476 42.94 2.87 15.97
N LYS A 477 43.15 3.60 14.87
CA LYS A 477 43.23 3.02 13.52
C LYS A 477 44.50 3.46 12.80
N VAL A 478 45.28 2.52 12.29
CA VAL A 478 46.37 2.80 11.35
C VAL A 478 45.80 2.82 9.95
N LEU A 479 46.10 3.89 9.22
CA LEU A 479 45.67 4.06 7.83
C LEU A 479 46.84 3.88 6.89
N GLU A 480 46.81 2.78 6.16
CA GLU A 480 47.66 2.52 5.01
C GLU A 480 47.12 3.30 3.80
N VAL A 481 47.93 4.19 3.23
CA VAL A 481 47.52 5.12 2.18
C VAL A 481 48.41 4.97 0.96
N TRP A 482 47.81 4.56 -0.16
CA TRP A 482 48.51 4.41 -1.43
C TRP A 482 48.40 5.66 -2.30
N CYS A 483 49.54 6.16 -2.75
CA CYS A 483 49.69 7.25 -3.69
C CYS A 483 50.48 6.77 -4.93
N GLY A 484 49.78 6.22 -5.92
CA GLY A 484 50.38 5.54 -7.06
C GLY A 484 50.90 4.16 -6.65
N SER A 485 52.17 3.90 -6.95
CA SER A 485 52.87 2.68 -6.51
C SER A 485 53.55 2.84 -5.15
N GLN A 486 53.39 3.98 -4.49
CA GLN A 486 54.02 4.28 -3.21
C GLN A 486 52.99 4.29 -2.09
N VAL A 487 53.44 3.96 -0.89
CA VAL A 487 52.61 3.89 0.32
C VAL A 487 53.19 4.75 1.43
N GLY A 488 52.31 5.31 2.23
CA GLY A 488 52.60 5.96 3.51
C GLY A 488 51.54 5.57 4.52
N TYR A 489 51.66 6.03 5.77
CA TYR A 489 50.62 5.75 6.76
C TYR A 489 50.36 6.89 7.73
N TYR A 490 49.11 6.89 8.23
CA TYR A 490 48.59 7.83 9.22
C TYR A 490 48.09 7.03 10.43
N ILE A 491 47.95 7.69 11.56
CA ILE A 491 47.23 7.17 12.72
C ILE A 491 46.01 8.05 12.97
N TYR A 492 44.87 7.42 13.22
CA TYR A 492 43.68 8.03 13.77
C TYR A 492 43.53 7.57 15.23
N LYS A 493 43.74 8.49 16.17
CA LYS A 493 43.77 8.22 17.61
C LYS A 493 43.21 9.42 18.35
N ASP A 494 42.43 9.17 19.41
CA ASP A 494 41.84 10.21 20.26
C ASP A 494 41.08 11.27 19.43
N SER A 495 40.35 10.82 18.41
CA SER A 495 39.58 11.68 17.49
C SER A 495 40.41 12.69 16.67
N ASP A 496 41.71 12.43 16.46
CA ASP A 496 42.57 13.25 15.60
C ASP A 496 43.41 12.41 14.65
N PHE A 497 43.87 13.05 13.57
CA PHE A 497 44.68 12.41 12.53
C PHE A 497 46.11 12.93 12.56
N LYS A 498 47.05 12.01 12.50
CA LYS A 498 48.47 12.33 12.38
C LYS A 498 49.11 11.54 11.26
N LYS A 499 49.73 12.25 10.33
CA LYS A 499 50.61 11.65 9.33
C LYS A 499 51.88 11.17 10.02
N LEU A 500 52.17 9.87 9.91
CA LEU A 500 53.36 9.27 10.51
C LEU A 500 54.47 9.05 9.48
N GLN A 501 54.10 8.59 8.29
CA GLN A 501 55.05 8.42 7.18
C GLN A 501 54.47 8.94 5.86
N PRO A 502 55.28 9.64 5.03
CA PRO A 502 54.84 10.09 3.71
C PRO A 502 54.70 8.91 2.72
N CYS A 503 53.95 9.14 1.63
CA CYS A 503 53.84 8.21 0.50
C CYS A 503 55.17 8.13 -0.27
N GLU A 504 56.16 7.42 0.26
CA GLU A 504 57.49 7.25 -0.36
C GLU A 504 58.03 5.82 -0.28
N PHE A 505 57.28 4.90 0.32
CA PHE A 505 57.66 3.51 0.51
C PHE A 505 57.08 2.66 -0.60
N ASP A 506 57.76 1.56 -0.92
CA ASP A 506 57.42 0.65 -2.01
C ASP A 506 56.36 -0.39 -1.60
N ASP A 507 56.16 -0.59 -0.28
CA ASP A 507 55.25 -1.61 0.26
C ASP A 507 54.97 -1.38 1.75
N PHE A 508 53.87 -1.97 2.24
CA PHE A 508 53.39 -1.82 3.62
C PHE A 508 52.85 -3.16 4.14
N GLU A 509 53.18 -3.49 5.39
CA GLU A 509 52.53 -4.58 6.12
C GLU A 509 52.27 -4.17 7.57
N TYR A 510 51.03 -4.35 8.02
CA TYR A 510 50.67 -4.16 9.43
C TYR A 510 50.95 -5.46 10.20
N LEU A 511 51.80 -5.37 11.23
CA LEU A 511 52.30 -6.51 11.98
C LEU A 511 51.81 -6.44 13.42
N SER A 512 51.19 -7.52 13.88
CA SER A 512 50.95 -7.72 15.31
C SER A 512 52.13 -8.43 15.94
N LEU A 513 52.78 -7.75 16.89
CA LEU A 513 54.00 -8.22 17.55
C LEU A 513 53.67 -8.67 18.99
N ASP A 514 54.65 -9.27 19.66
CA ASP A 514 54.54 -9.90 20.97
C ASP A 514 53.84 -9.06 22.06
N TYR A 515 54.08 -7.75 22.12
CA TYR A 515 53.40 -6.84 23.06
C TYR A 515 53.06 -5.46 22.49
N THR A 516 53.17 -5.29 21.17
CA THR A 516 52.87 -4.04 20.48
C THR A 516 52.48 -4.34 19.03
N ASP A 517 52.00 -3.35 18.30
CA ASP A 517 51.80 -3.48 16.85
C ASP A 517 52.76 -2.55 16.12
N GLY A 518 53.21 -2.99 14.95
CA GLY A 518 54.19 -2.31 14.13
C GLY A 518 53.73 -2.17 12.69
N CYS A 519 54.31 -1.21 11.99
CA CYS A 519 54.16 -1.03 10.56
C CYS A 519 55.49 -1.37 9.89
N ALA A 520 55.53 -2.46 9.12
CA ALA A 520 56.66 -2.74 8.26
C ALA A 520 56.51 -1.95 6.95
N LEU A 521 57.56 -1.23 6.58
CA LEU A 521 57.61 -0.43 5.37
C LEU A 521 58.81 -0.81 4.52
N ARG A 522 58.59 -1.05 3.23
CA ARG A 522 59.68 -1.39 2.30
C ARG A 522 60.19 -0.14 1.60
N LYS A 523 61.51 0.06 1.54
CA LYS A 523 62.15 1.10 0.72
C LYS A 523 63.42 0.55 0.10
N ASN A 524 63.58 0.68 -1.22
CA ASN A 524 64.74 0.19 -1.96
C ASN A 524 65.03 -1.31 -1.72
N GLY A 525 63.98 -2.12 -1.66
CA GLY A 525 64.07 -3.58 -1.50
C GLY A 525 64.34 -4.07 -0.08
N LYS A 526 64.35 -3.18 0.93
CA LYS A 526 64.52 -3.55 2.33
C LYS A 526 63.35 -3.10 3.18
N TRP A 527 62.99 -3.91 4.17
CA TRP A 527 61.95 -3.64 5.15
C TRP A 527 62.54 -2.99 6.40
N GLY A 528 61.87 -1.96 6.90
CA GLY A 528 62.10 -1.39 8.22
C GLY A 528 60.83 -1.44 9.05
N LEU A 529 60.98 -1.64 10.36
CA LEU A 529 59.85 -1.73 11.30
C LEU A 529 59.67 -0.41 12.04
N TYR A 530 58.46 0.14 12.00
CA TYR A 530 58.09 1.40 12.65
C TYR A 530 56.97 1.19 13.65
N LYS A 531 56.85 2.10 14.62
CA LYS A 531 55.73 2.09 15.57
C LYS A 531 54.43 2.39 14.84
N ALA A 532 53.36 1.68 15.20
CA ALA A 532 52.04 1.92 14.66
C ALA A 532 51.53 3.35 14.95
N ASP A 533 51.91 3.93 16.09
CA ASP A 533 51.43 5.24 16.58
C ASP A 533 52.48 6.37 16.55
N ALA A 534 53.70 6.09 16.09
CA ALA A 534 54.77 7.07 15.99
C ALA A 534 55.63 6.84 14.74
N SER A 535 56.27 7.90 14.26
CA SER A 535 57.17 7.84 13.09
C SER A 535 58.52 7.18 13.40
N GLU A 536 58.72 6.68 14.63
CA GLU A 536 59.97 6.11 15.12
C GLU A 536 60.15 4.69 14.60
N LYS A 537 61.37 4.38 14.13
CA LYS A 537 61.77 3.00 13.91
C LYS A 537 61.81 2.26 15.24
N ILE A 538 61.32 1.02 15.20
CA ILE A 538 61.31 0.10 16.30
C ILE A 538 62.65 -0.63 16.44
N ILE A 539 63.25 -0.97 15.30
CA ILE A 539 64.60 -1.54 15.19
C ILE A 539 65.40 -0.70 14.18
N ASP A 540 66.66 -0.44 14.49
CA ASP A 540 67.53 0.36 13.61
C ASP A 540 67.92 -0.40 12.33
N SER A 541 67.97 -1.75 12.42
CA SER A 541 68.28 -2.65 11.32
C SER A 541 67.14 -2.78 10.32
N GLU A 542 67.48 -3.20 9.10
CA GLU A 542 66.55 -3.46 8.01
C GLU A 542 66.74 -4.90 7.49
N ALA A 543 65.69 -5.49 6.94
CA ALA A 543 65.65 -6.89 6.50
C ALA A 543 65.25 -7.02 5.02
N GLU A 544 65.58 -8.14 4.36
CA GLU A 544 65.12 -8.41 2.99
C GLU A 544 63.68 -8.97 2.97
N THR A 545 63.27 -9.66 4.03
CA THR A 545 61.90 -10.18 4.19
C THR A 545 61.25 -9.72 5.50
N ILE A 546 59.93 -9.91 5.60
CA ILE A 546 59.16 -9.61 6.81
C ILE A 546 59.50 -10.58 7.94
N GLU A 547 59.74 -11.85 7.63
CA GLU A 547 60.16 -12.86 8.61
C GLU A 547 61.51 -12.50 9.23
N GLU A 548 62.49 -12.11 8.41
CA GLU A 548 63.79 -11.61 8.90
C GLU A 548 63.62 -10.34 9.75
N LEU A 549 62.68 -9.45 9.40
CA LEU A 549 62.37 -8.26 10.18
C LEU A 549 61.78 -8.61 11.56
N ILE A 550 60.91 -9.62 11.62
CA ILE A 550 60.33 -10.14 12.86
C ILE A 550 61.41 -10.81 13.71
N ASP A 551 62.33 -11.58 13.11
CA ASP A 551 63.45 -12.19 13.84
C ASP A 551 64.34 -11.10 14.47
N LEU A 552 64.67 -10.03 13.72
CA LEU A 552 65.40 -8.88 14.25
C LEU A 552 64.68 -8.18 15.40
N TRP A 553 63.34 -8.16 15.38
CA TRP A 553 62.53 -7.65 16.48
C TRP A 553 62.56 -8.56 17.71
N LEU A 554 62.57 -9.88 17.53
CA LEU A 554 62.62 -10.82 18.65
C LEU A 554 64.01 -10.87 19.31
N ASP A 555 65.06 -10.53 18.57
CA ASP A 555 66.47 -10.56 19.02
C ASP A 555 66.98 -9.26 19.70
N ARG A 556 66.14 -8.23 19.82
CA ARG A 556 66.47 -6.95 20.47
C ARG A 556 66.53 -7.05 22.00
#